data_AF-A0A7U9XIS5-F1
#
_entry.id   AF-A0A7U9XIS5-F1
#
_cell.length_a   1.000
_cell.length_b   1.000
_cell.length_c   1.000
_cell.angle_alpha   90.00
_cell.angle_beta   90.00
_cell.angle_gamma   90.00
#
_symmetry.space_group_name_H-M   'P 1'
#
loop_
_entity.id
_entity.type
_entity.pdbx_description
1 polymer ?
#
loop_
_entity_poly.entity_id
_entity_poly.type
_entity_poly.pdbx_seq_one_letter_code
_entity_poly.pdbx_strand_id
1 'polypeptide(L)' 'MCNLSQGIKEKGGAEREEKIILNMHRKGYTLEQIAECVEKTIEEVEAVIRKIEPVLA' A
#
# COMPACT_ATOMS: atom_id res chain seq x y z
N MET A 1 9.27 -12.61 -27.77
CA MET A 1 8.07 -12.84 -26.94
C MET A 1 8.06 -11.79 -25.86
N CYS A 2 7.23 -10.76 -26.02
CA CYS A 2 7.05 -9.74 -24.98
C CYS A 2 5.98 -10.22 -24.01
N ASN A 3 6.36 -10.49 -22.76
CA ASN A 3 5.44 -10.89 -21.71
C ASN A 3 4.67 -9.65 -21.19
N LEU A 4 3.62 -9.25 -21.91
CA LEU A 4 2.68 -8.22 -21.43
C LEU A 4 2.07 -8.58 -20.07
N SER A 5 2.06 -9.86 -19.70
CA SER A 5 1.53 -10.35 -18.42
C SER A 5 2.34 -9.91 -17.19
N GLN A 6 3.62 -9.56 -17.35
CA GLN A 6 4.47 -9.17 -16.23
C GLN A 6 4.14 -7.75 -15.75
N GLY A 7 3.92 -6.82 -16.68
CA GLY A 7 3.58 -5.42 -16.37
C GLY A 7 2.18 -5.21 -15.76
N ILE A 8 1.23 -6.12 -16.03
CA ILE A 8 -0.11 -6.07 -15.40
C ILE A 8 -0.05 -6.60 -13.96
N LYS A 9 0.72 -7.67 -13.71
CA LYS A 9 0.87 -8.25 -12.37
C LYS A 9 1.57 -7.29 -11.41
N GLU A 10 2.62 -6.61 -11.84
CA GLU A 10 3.40 -5.70 -10.99
C GLU A 10 2.62 -4.43 -10.63
N LYS A 11 1.92 -3.82 -11.60
CA LYS A 11 1.09 -2.63 -11.34
C LYS A 11 -0.12 -2.95 -10.46
N GLY A 12 -0.80 -4.06 -10.73
CA GLY A 12 -1.96 -4.49 -9.94
C GLY A 12 -1.61 -4.90 -8.50
N GLY A 13 -0.39 -5.41 -8.29
CA GLY A 13 0.13 -5.74 -6.96
C GLY A 13 0.33 -4.51 -6.09
N ALA A 14 1.03 -3.50 -6.61
CA ALA A 14 1.32 -2.26 -5.89
C ALA A 14 0.04 -1.47 -5.54
N GLU A 15 -0.88 -1.29 -6.49
CA GLU A 15 -2.16 -0.59 -6.23
C GLU A 15 -3.04 -1.34 -5.21
N ARG A 16 -2.97 -2.67 -5.18
CA ARG A 16 -3.71 -3.49 -4.21
C ARG A 16 -3.11 -3.37 -2.81
N GLU A 17 -1.79 -3.36 -2.71
CA GLU A 17 -1.07 -3.20 -1.46
C GLU A 17 -1.33 -1.84 -0.81
N GLU A 18 -1.28 -0.76 -1.58
CA GLU A 18 -1.61 0.59 -1.10
C GLU A 18 -3.05 0.67 -0.55
N LYS A 19 -4.01 0.04 -1.23
CA LYS A 19 -5.41 -0.05 -0.74
C LYS A 19 -5.53 -0.85 0.56
N ILE A 20 -4.74 -1.90 0.74
CA ILE A 20 -4.73 -2.70 1.97
C ILE A 20 -4.22 -1.85 3.13
N ILE A 21 -3.07 -1.18 2.95
CA ILE A 21 -2.46 -0.27 3.93
C ILE A 21 -3.48 0.80 4.38
N LEU A 22 -4.12 1.49 3.43
CA LEU A 22 -5.11 2.51 3.73
C LEU A 22 -6.34 1.98 4.47
N ASN A 23 -6.85 0.81 4.07
CA ASN A 23 -8.00 0.21 4.72
C ASN A 23 -7.69 -0.19 6.17
N MET A 24 -6.49 -0.67 6.45
CA MET A 24 -6.07 -1.00 7.81
C MET A 24 -5.92 0.27 8.66
N HIS A 25 -5.26 1.31 8.12
CA HIS A 25 -5.14 2.60 8.80
C HIS A 25 -6.52 3.19 9.15
N ARG A 26 -7.47 3.17 8.21
CA ARG A 26 -8.87 3.62 8.43
C ARG A 26 -9.62 2.81 9.49
N LYS A 27 -9.26 1.54 9.68
CA LYS A 27 -9.83 0.68 10.72
C LYS A 27 -9.20 0.90 12.11
N GLY A 28 -8.21 1.80 12.21
CA GLY A 28 -7.54 2.14 13.47
C GLY A 28 -6.36 1.23 13.81
N TYR A 29 -5.81 0.50 12.83
CA TYR A 29 -4.55 -0.23 13.03
C TYR A 29 -3.40 0.76 13.20
N THR A 30 -2.48 0.44 14.10
CA THR A 30 -1.23 1.22 14.28
C THR A 30 -0.28 1.01 13.10
N LEU A 31 0.63 1.96 12.88
CA LEU A 31 1.58 1.86 11.77
C LEU A 31 2.48 0.64 11.90
N GLU A 32 2.86 0.28 13.14
CA GLU A 32 3.64 -0.89 13.49
C GLU A 32 2.93 -2.19 13.08
N GLN A 33 1.63 -2.30 13.41
CA GLN A 33 0.84 -3.47 13.03
C GLN A 33 0.65 -3.59 11.53
N ILE A 34 0.47 -2.46 10.84
CA ILE A 34 0.33 -2.46 9.37
C ILE A 34 1.65 -2.91 8.74
N ALA A 35 2.78 -2.33 9.17
CA ALA A 35 4.12 -2.64 8.71
C ALA A 35 4.44 -4.14 8.87
N GLU A 36 4.11 -4.72 10.03
CA GLU A 36 4.21 -6.16 10.28
C GLU A 36 3.33 -6.98 9.32
N CYS A 37 2.08 -6.56 9.09
CA CYS A 37 1.13 -7.30 8.24
C CYS A 37 1.46 -7.27 6.74
N VAL A 38 2.07 -6.18 6.26
CA VAL A 38 2.43 -6.02 4.84
C VAL A 38 3.93 -6.22 4.59
N GLU A 39 4.67 -6.71 5.58
CA GLU A 39 6.11 -6.97 5.51
C GLU A 39 6.93 -5.77 4.99
N LYS A 40 6.59 -4.57 5.48
CA LYS A 40 7.27 -3.30 5.14
C LYS A 40 7.80 -2.60 6.37
N THR A 41 8.59 -1.58 6.14
CA THR A 41 8.99 -0.63 7.18
C THR A 41 7.87 0.34 7.53
N ILE A 42 7.90 0.90 8.74
CA ILE A 42 6.94 1.92 9.19
C ILE A 42 7.00 3.14 8.28
N GLU A 43 8.19 3.52 7.83
CA GLU A 43 8.45 4.64 6.94
C GLU A 43 7.80 4.46 5.56
N GLU A 44 7.82 3.24 5.01
CA GLU A 44 7.14 2.91 3.75
C GLU A 44 5.61 2.99 3.90
N VAL A 45 5.08 2.50 5.01
CA VAL A 45 3.64 2.58 5.31
C VAL A 45 3.21 4.04 5.46
N GLU A 46 3.98 4.85 6.17
CA GLU A 46 3.72 6.28 6.34
C GLU A 46 3.75 7.03 4.99
N ALA A 47 4.73 6.71 4.13
CA ALA A 47 4.82 7.30 2.80
C ALA A 47 3.59 7.00 1.93
N VAL A 48 3.02 5.78 2.02
CA VAL A 48 1.79 5.40 1.32
C VAL A 48 0.58 6.19 1.83
N ILE A 49 0.44 6.33 3.15
CA ILE A 49 -0.67 7.08 3.76
C ILE A 49 -0.61 8.56 3.35
N ARG A 50 0.56 9.18 3.47
CA ARG A 50 0.79 10.60 3.11
C ARG A 50 0.58 10.91 1.64
N LYS A 51 0.87 9.96 0.73
CA LYS A 51 0.62 10.13 -0.72
C LYS A 51 -0.87 10.28 -1.05
N ILE A 52 -1.76 9.73 -0.23
CA ILE A 52 -3.20 9.61 -0.55
C ILE A 52 -4.07 10.52 0.35
N GLU A 53 -3.56 10.99 1.48
CA GLU A 53 -4.18 12.06 2.30
C GLU A 53 -4.63 13.31 1.51
N PRO A 54 -3.88 13.87 0.53
CA PRO A 54 -4.34 15.04 -0.22
C PRO A 54 -5.56 14.77 -1.14
N VAL A 55 -6.00 13.52 -1.29
CA VAL A 55 -7.16 13.14 -2.12
C VAL A 55 -8.43 12.94 -1.27
N LEU A 56 -8.30 12.90 0.07
CA LEU A 56 -9.41 12.65 1.01
C LEU A 56 -9.87 13.91 1.76
N ALA A 57 -9.28 15.07 1.46
CA ALA A 57 -9.68 16.39 1.99
C ALA A 57 -10.75 17.06 1.13
#